data_AF-A0A2A4V270-F1
#
_entry.id   AF-A0A2A4V270-F1
#
_cell.length_a   1.000
_cell.length_b   1.000
_cell.length_c   1.000
_cell.angle_alpha   90.00
_cell.angle_beta   90.00
_cell.angle_gamma   90.00
#
_symmetry.space_group_name_H-M   'P 1'
#
loop_
_entity.id
_entity.type
_entity.pdbx_description
1 polymer ?
#
loop_
_entity_poly.entity_id
_entity_poly.type
_entity_poly.pdbx_seq_one_letter_code
_entity_poly.pdbx_strand_id
1 'polypeptide(L)' 'MRAWSWNNLLSWSQKFNVYHGGDPDETFSSRVGKNVRRGDTGLYWRFWNWFLNFFEDNHAGKSIEPGEGDAQIFKD' A
#
# COMPACT_ATOMS: atom_id res chain seq x y z
N MET A 1 15.94 13.87 -12.84
CA MET A 1 15.93 12.40 -12.84
C MET A 1 15.25 11.80 -11.61
N ARG A 2 15.61 12.20 -10.38
CA ARG A 2 15.02 11.69 -9.13
C ARG A 2 13.48 11.70 -9.09
N ALA A 3 12.86 12.83 -9.44
CA ALA A 3 11.39 12.97 -9.45
C ALA A 3 10.71 12.10 -10.51
N TRP A 4 11.33 11.91 -11.68
CA TRP A 4 10.76 11.08 -12.74
C TRP A 4 10.74 9.61 -12.35
N SER A 5 11.85 9.08 -11.84
CA SER A 5 11.92 7.69 -11.35
C SER A 5 10.97 7.47 -10.18
N TRP A 6 10.86 8.44 -9.26
CA TRP A 6 9.92 8.39 -8.14
C TRP A 6 8.45 8.34 -8.60
N ASN A 7 8.05 9.22 -9.52
CA ASN A 7 6.68 9.24 -10.04
C ASN A 7 6.31 7.95 -10.78
N ASN A 8 7.28 7.33 -11.47
CA ASN A 8 7.05 6.02 -12.07
C ASN A 8 6.81 4.96 -10.99
N LEU A 9 7.65 4.89 -9.95
CA LEU A 9 7.47 3.93 -8.85
C LEU A 9 6.13 4.11 -8.14
N LEU A 10 5.72 5.36 -7.89
CA LEU A 10 4.42 5.68 -7.31
C LEU A 10 3.27 5.17 -8.20
N SER A 11 3.32 5.45 -9.50
CA SER A 11 2.30 4.98 -10.44
C SER A 11 2.25 3.45 -10.52
N TRP A 12 3.39 2.76 -10.47
CA TRP A 12 3.43 1.30 -10.41
C TRP A 12 2.79 0.77 -9.13
N SER A 13 3.04 1.41 -7.99
CA SER A 13 2.43 1.07 -6.69
C SER A 13 0.90 1.23 -6.73
N GLN A 14 0.40 2.36 -7.23
CA GLN A 14 -1.03 2.62 -7.37
C GLN A 14 -1.70 1.63 -8.34
N LYS A 15 -1.08 1.34 -9.48
CA LYS A 15 -1.57 0.30 -10.42
C LYS A 15 -1.64 -1.08 -9.76
N PHE A 16 -0.63 -1.43 -8.96
CA PHE A 16 -0.62 -2.69 -8.22
C PHE A 16 -1.72 -2.74 -7.16
N ASN A 17 -2.04 -1.63 -6.50
CA ASN A 17 -3.18 -1.53 -5.58
C ASN A 17 -4.51 -1.76 -6.30
N VAL A 18 -4.72 -1.12 -7.45
CA VAL A 18 -5.91 -1.31 -8.28
C VAL A 18 -6.05 -2.75 -8.76
N TYR A 19 -4.95 -3.41 -9.16
CA TYR A 19 -4.98 -4.83 -9.53
C TYR A 19 -5.48 -5.73 -8.38
N HIS A 20 -5.22 -5.33 -7.14
CA HIS A 20 -5.74 -5.99 -5.93
C HIS A 20 -7.08 -5.42 -5.43
N GLY A 21 -7.77 -4.63 -6.26
CA GLY A 21 -9.10 -4.09 -5.98
C GLY A 21 -9.14 -2.90 -5.00
N GLY A 22 -7.99 -2.27 -4.76
CA GLY A 22 -7.86 -1.09 -3.91
C GLY A 22 -8.20 0.20 -4.66
N ASP A 23 -8.15 1.31 -3.93
CA ASP A 23 -8.37 2.65 -4.47
C ASP A 23 -7.24 3.05 -5.45
N PRO A 24 -7.55 3.62 -6.63
CA PRO A 24 -6.56 4.06 -7.61
C PRO A 24 -5.62 5.17 -7.14
N ASP A 25 -6.06 6.01 -6.21
CA ASP A 25 -5.23 7.06 -5.65
C ASP A 25 -4.39 6.52 -4.47
N GLU A 26 -4.74 5.36 -3.91
CA GLU A 26 -3.99 4.74 -2.80
C GLU A 26 -2.82 3.88 -3.28
N THR A 27 -1.68 4.05 -2.62
CA THR A 27 -0.53 3.16 -2.81
C THR A 27 -0.74 1.81 -2.14
N PHE A 28 -0.21 0.73 -2.74
CA PHE A 28 -0.36 -0.61 -2.17
C PHE A 28 0.23 -0.72 -0.74
N SER A 29 1.35 -0.05 -0.48
CA SER A 29 1.96 -0.02 0.85
C SER A 29 1.11 0.73 1.87
N SER A 30 0.42 1.81 1.49
CA SER A 30 -0.56 2.53 2.33
C SER A 30 -1.71 1.59 2.75
N ARG A 31 -2.28 0.85 1.78
CA ARG A 31 -3.35 -0.12 2.05
C ARG A 31 -2.91 -1.24 2.98
N VAL A 32 -1.74 -1.83 2.73
CA VAL A 32 -1.14 -2.85 3.63
C VAL A 32 -0.97 -2.28 5.04
N GLY A 33 -0.45 -1.06 5.17
CA GLY A 33 -0.26 -0.39 6.45
C GLY A 33 -1.57 -0.19 7.21
N LYS A 34 -2.63 0.23 6.53
CA LYS A 34 -3.96 0.42 7.14
C LYS A 34 -4.55 -0.90 7.63
N ASN A 35 -4.48 -1.97 6.84
CA ASN A 35 -5.01 -3.28 7.24
C ASN A 35 -4.23 -3.87 8.41
N VAL A 36 -2.89 -3.78 8.40
CA VAL A 36 -2.06 -4.18 9.54
C VAL A 36 -2.39 -3.35 10.80
N ARG A 37 -2.57 -2.03 10.65
CA ARG A 37 -2.92 -1.12 11.77
C ARG A 37 -4.32 -1.39 12.32
N ARG A 38 -5.27 -1.82 11.47
CA ARG A 38 -6.61 -2.26 11.88
C ARG A 38 -6.59 -3.62 12.59
N GLY A 39 -5.44 -4.29 12.63
CA GLY A 39 -5.29 -5.60 13.26
C GLY A 39 -5.69 -6.76 12.36
N ASP A 40 -5.79 -6.56 11.05
CA ASP A 40 -6.06 -7.65 10.13
C ASP A 40 -4.86 -8.61 10.10
N THR A 41 -5.11 -9.85 10.53
CA THR A 41 -4.12 -10.91 10.62
C THR A 41 -4.09 -11.83 9.40
N GLY A 42 -4.83 -11.49 8.33
CA GLY A 42 -4.83 -12.23 7.08
C GLY A 42 -3.41 -12.52 6.60
N LEU A 43 -3.16 -13.77 6.18
CA LEU A 43 -1.84 -14.20 5.69
C LEU A 43 -1.33 -13.32 4.54
N TYR A 44 -2.25 -12.83 3.71
CA TYR A 44 -1.98 -11.89 2.64
C TYR A 44 -1.32 -10.59 3.14
N TRP A 45 -1.96 -9.88 4.09
CA TRP A 45 -1.44 -8.62 4.63
C TRP A 45 -0.14 -8.81 5.41
N ARG A 46 -0.02 -9.93 6.14
CA ARG A 46 1.20 -10.27 6.89
C ARG A 46 2.37 -10.54 5.95
N PHE A 47 2.14 -11.28 4.86
CA PHE A 47 3.16 -11.55 3.85
C PHE A 47 3.66 -10.24 3.22
N TRP A 48 2.74 -9.37 2.77
CA TRP A 48 3.10 -8.10 2.16
C TRP A 48 3.77 -7.14 3.13
N ASN A 49 3.32 -7.08 4.38
CA ASN A 49 3.98 -6.26 5.41
C ASN A 49 5.42 -6.75 5.69
N TRP A 50 5.64 -8.06 5.77
CA TRP A 50 6.98 -8.62 5.92
C TRP A 50 7.86 -8.33 4.70
N PHE A 51 7.33 -8.53 3.49
CA PHE A 51 8.05 -8.25 2.25
C PHE A 51 8.43 -6.77 2.11
N LEU A 52 7.52 -5.85 2.42
CA LEU A 52 7.80 -4.41 2.39
C LEU A 52 8.81 -3.99 3.48
N ASN A 53 8.72 -4.59 4.67
CA ASN A 53 9.66 -4.33 5.75
C ASN A 53 11.09 -4.85 5.45
N PHE A 54 11.25 -5.81 4.54
CA PHE A 54 12.57 -6.26 4.09
C PHE A 54 13.37 -5.15 3.38
N PHE A 55 12.69 -4.23 2.69
CA PHE A 55 13.35 -3.12 1.99
C PHE A 55 13.53 -1.89 2.89
N GLU A 56 12.58 -1.63 3.79
CA GLU A 56 12.67 -0.55 4.78
C GLU A 56 11.88 -0.91 6.03
N ASP A 57 12.48 -0.76 7.21
CA ASP A 57 11.78 -0.99 8.47
C ASP A 57 10.53 -0.12 8.60
N ASN A 58 9.40 -0.78 8.90
CA ASN A 58 8.08 -0.19 9.05
C ASN A 58 7.62 0.59 7.81
N HIS A 59 7.97 0.12 6.60
CA HIS A 59 7.64 0.78 5.34
C HIS A 59 6.13 1.00 5.18
N ALA A 60 5.33 -0.05 5.36
CA ALA A 60 3.88 0.01 5.21
C ALA A 60 3.24 1.00 6.20
N GLY A 61 3.72 1.04 7.44
CA GLY A 61 3.22 1.99 8.45
C GLY A 61 3.56 3.45 8.13
N LYS A 62 4.75 3.71 7.56
CA LYS A 62 5.17 5.03 7.10
C LYS A 62 4.43 5.50 5.85
N SER A 63 3.96 4.57 5.02
CA SER A 63 3.20 4.86 3.80
C SER A 63 1.72 5.17 4.03
N ILE A 64 1.21 5.10 5.26
CA ILE A 64 -0.22 5.35 5.53
C ILE A 64 -0.54 6.83 5.29
N GLU A 65 -1.36 7.09 4.27
CA GLU A 65 -1.91 8.42 4.01
C GLU A 65 -3.39 8.48 4.48
N PRO A 66 -3.75 9.41 5.40
CA PRO A 66 -5.07 9.45 6.03
C PRO A 66 -6.26 9.75 5.11
N GLY A 67 -6.03 10.16 3.86
CA GLY A 67 -7.08 10.55 2.90
C GLY A 67 -7.22 9.64 1.67
N GLU A 68 -6.43 8.58 1.57
CA GLU A 68 -6.50 7.62 0.46
C GLU A 68 -7.38 6.41 0.84
N GLY A 69 -7.96 5.69 -0.12
CA GLY A 69 -8.67 4.42 0.12
C GLY A 69 -10.20 4.50 0.12
N ASP A 70 -10.78 5.67 -0.13
CA ASP A 70 -12.24 5.90 -0.10
C ASP A 70 -12.96 5.37 -1.35
N ALA A 71 -12.25 5.21 -2.47
CA ALA A 71 -12.78 4.72 -3.75
C ALA A 71 -12.51 3.22 -4.01
N GLN A 72 -12.08 2.45 -2.99
CA GLN A 72 -11.82 1.02 -3.14
C GLN A 72 -13.10 0.21 -3.48
N ILE A 73 -12.96 -0.77 -4.37
CA ILE A 73 -14.09 -1.59 -4.85
C ILE A 73 -14.50 -2.62 -3.79
N PHE A 74 -13.51 -3.21 -3.11
CA PHE A 74 -13.73 -4.15 -2.02
C PHE A 74 -13.41 -3.45 -0.69
N LYS A 75 -14.37 -3.46 0.23
CA LYS A 75 -14.12 -3.02 1.60
C LYS A 75 -13.54 -4.20 2.37
N ASP A 76 -12.24 -4.10 2.67
CA ASP A 76 -11.50 -4.97 3.59
C ASP A 76 -12.10 -4.92 5.00
#